data_AF-A0A7V8LKZ5-F1
#
_entry.id   AF-A0A7V8LKZ5-F1
#
_cell.length_a   1.000
_cell.length_b   1.000
_cell.length_c   1.000
_cell.angle_alpha   90.00
_cell.angle_beta   90.00
_cell.angle_gamma   90.00
#
_symmetry.space_group_name_H-M   'P 1'
#
loop_
_entity.id
_entity.type
_entity.pdbx_description
1 polymer ?
#
loop_
_entity_poly.entity_id
_entity_poly.type
_entity_poly.pdbx_seq_one_letter_code
_entity_poly.pdbx_strand_id
1 'polypeptide(L)'
;MSGTIATSGDSVIRMHKSVGEGARAAASSLPSVESEGMRVGHSAILEAALAETRAALEELARVADIGAGGAGALGDQDQESGRRFSEGGGYAPSVRPVEVRVV
;
A
#
# COMPACT_ATOMS: atom_id res chain seq x y z
N MET A 1 -9.07 -26.23 -14.32
CA MET A 1 -8.29 -24.97 -14.31
C MET A 1 -8.33 -24.44 -12.90
N SER A 2 -7.22 -24.58 -12.16
CA SER A 2 -7.07 -24.03 -10.81
C SER A 2 -6.77 -22.54 -10.97
N GLY A 3 -7.79 -21.70 -10.83
CA GLY A 3 -7.61 -20.26 -10.80
C GLY A 3 -6.77 -19.92 -9.58
N THR A 4 -5.52 -19.54 -9.78
CA THR A 4 -4.77 -18.79 -8.79
C THR A 4 -5.59 -17.54 -8.53
N ILE A 5 -6.31 -17.48 -7.42
CA ILE A 5 -6.72 -16.20 -6.86
C ILE A 5 -5.39 -15.55 -6.49
N ALA A 6 -4.84 -14.77 -7.42
CA ALA A 6 -3.84 -13.78 -7.09
C ALA A 6 -4.56 -12.88 -6.09
N THR A 7 -4.32 -13.11 -4.80
CA THR A 7 -4.81 -12.22 -3.77
C THR A 7 -4.28 -10.85 -4.18
N SER A 8 -5.19 -9.90 -4.39
CA SER A 8 -4.88 -8.53 -4.79
C SER A 8 -3.76 -7.94 -3.92
N GLY A 9 -3.65 -8.43 -2.67
CA GLY A 9 -2.58 -8.19 -1.71
C GLY A 9 -1.17 -8.31 -2.29
N ASP A 10 -0.80 -9.39 -2.98
CA ASP A 10 0.59 -9.58 -3.42
C ASP A 10 1.04 -8.53 -4.46
N SER A 11 0.17 -8.21 -5.41
CA SER A 11 0.43 -7.14 -6.38
C SER A 11 0.47 -5.76 -5.72
N VAL A 12 -0.39 -5.50 -4.73
CA VAL A 12 -0.46 -4.21 -4.02
C VAL A 12 0.72 -4.04 -3.06
N ILE A 13 1.14 -5.09 -2.35
CA ILE A 13 2.36 -5.11 -1.55
C ILE A 13 3.57 -4.80 -2.43
N ARG A 14 3.67 -5.44 -3.60
CA ARG A 14 4.76 -5.20 -4.56
C ARG A 14 4.75 -3.77 -5.07
N MET A 15 3.56 -3.23 -5.38
CA MET A 15 3.41 -1.83 -5.78
C MET A 15 3.95 -0.89 -4.71
N HIS A 16 3.53 -1.04 -3.45
CA HIS A 16 4.01 -0.20 -2.35
C HIS A 16 5.52 -0.33 -2.16
N LYS A 17 6.07 -1.54 -2.15
CA LYS A 17 7.53 -1.74 -2.05
C LYS A 17 8.29 -1.03 -3.17
N SER A 18 7.82 -1.16 -4.41
CA SER A 18 8.42 -0.48 -5.56
C SER A 18 8.39 1.04 -5.43
N VAL A 19 7.29 1.62 -4.94
CA VAL A 19 7.19 3.06 -4.67
C VAL A 19 8.20 3.48 -3.59
N GLY A 20 8.30 2.70 -2.50
CA GLY A 20 9.24 3.00 -1.42
C GLY A 20 10.70 2.90 -1.85
N GLU A 21 11.05 1.88 -2.64
CA GLU A 21 12.38 1.73 -3.25
C GLU A 21 12.70 2.90 -4.18
N GLY A 22 11.76 3.27 -5.06
CA GLY A 22 11.91 4.41 -5.97
C GLY A 22 12.08 5.74 -5.23
N ALA A 23 11.33 5.95 -4.16
CA ALA A 23 11.44 7.16 -3.34
C ALA A 23 12.81 7.27 -2.66
N ARG A 24 13.33 6.18 -2.08
CA ARG A 24 14.68 6.15 -1.48
C ARG A 24 15.76 6.39 -2.53
N ALA A 25 15.63 5.76 -3.70
CA ALA A 25 16.57 5.96 -4.80
C ALA A 25 16.57 7.44 -5.24
N ALA A 26 15.40 8.05 -5.44
CA ALA A 26 15.27 9.45 -5.80
C ALA A 26 15.86 10.39 -4.74
N ALA A 27 15.61 10.14 -3.45
CA ALA A 27 16.16 10.94 -2.35
C ALA A 27 17.68 10.92 -2.33
N SER A 28 18.27 9.74 -2.59
CA SER A 28 19.72 9.54 -2.65
C SER A 28 20.37 10.14 -3.90
N SER A 29 19.59 10.36 -4.97
CA SER A 29 20.07 10.92 -6.24
C SER A 29 19.84 12.42 -6.39
N LEU A 30 19.34 13.11 -5.36
CA LEU A 30 19.16 14.55 -5.41
C LEU A 30 20.53 15.25 -5.60
N PRO A 31 20.63 16.24 -6.49
CA PRO A 31 21.87 16.97 -6.73
C PRO A 31 22.24 17.88 -5.54
N SER A 32 23.49 18.33 -5.50
CA SER A 32 23.95 19.43 -4.65
C SER A 32 23.88 20.76 -5.39
N VAL A 33 23.73 21.89 -4.70
CA VAL A 33 23.74 23.20 -5.36
C VAL A 33 25.17 23.69 -5.59
N GLU A 34 25.52 23.91 -6.84
CA GLU A 34 26.72 24.68 -7.20
C GLU A 34 26.38 26.16 -7.21
N SER A 35 27.03 26.92 -6.32
CA SER A 35 26.71 28.33 -6.09
C SER A 35 27.47 29.29 -7.03
N GLU A 36 28.38 28.78 -7.85
CA GLU A 36 29.23 29.60 -8.71
C GLU A 36 28.39 30.38 -9.75
N GLY A 37 28.63 31.69 -9.85
CA GLY A 37 27.87 32.58 -10.74
C GLY A 37 26.43 32.89 -10.30
N MET A 38 25.95 32.35 -9.18
CA MET A 38 24.61 32.64 -8.66
C MET A 38 24.54 34.01 -7.98
N ARG A 39 23.35 34.63 -8.03
CA ARG A 39 23.06 35.82 -7.21
C ARG A 39 23.05 35.45 -5.73
N VAL A 40 23.45 36.40 -4.89
CA VAL A 40 23.42 36.28 -3.43
C VAL A 40 22.03 35.83 -2.97
N GLY A 41 21.96 34.74 -2.21
CA GLY A 41 20.74 34.17 -1.64
C GLY A 41 20.02 33.12 -2.49
N HIS A 42 20.29 33.01 -3.80
CA HIS A 42 19.64 31.98 -4.62
C HIS A 42 20.08 30.56 -4.29
N SER A 43 21.37 30.35 -3.98
CA SER A 43 21.86 29.03 -3.60
C SER A 43 21.16 28.52 -2.34
N ALA A 44 20.90 29.40 -1.37
CA ALA A 44 20.17 29.06 -0.14
C ALA A 44 18.72 28.64 -0.42
N ILE A 45 18.04 29.27 -1.38
CA ILE A 45 16.67 28.90 -1.77
C ILE A 45 16.66 27.51 -2.41
N LEU A 46 17.61 27.23 -3.30
CA LEU A 46 17.71 25.93 -3.97
C LEU A 46 18.09 24.81 -2.99
N GLU A 47 19.04 25.06 -2.08
CA GLU A 47 19.40 24.11 -1.03
C GLU A 47 18.20 23.80 -0.13
N ALA A 48 17.42 24.83 0.25
CA ALA A 48 16.20 24.62 1.04
C ALA A 48 15.16 23.78 0.28
N ALA A 49 14.93 24.05 -1.00
CA ALA A 49 14.00 23.28 -1.82
C ALA A 49 14.45 21.82 -2.01
N LEU A 50 15.75 21.58 -2.19
CA LEU A 50 16.30 20.22 -2.29
C LEU A 50 16.21 19.47 -0.96
N ALA A 51 16.44 20.16 0.17
CA ALA A 51 16.28 19.58 1.49
C ALA A 51 14.82 19.18 1.77
N GLU A 52 13.86 20.06 1.42
CA GLU A 52 12.43 19.77 1.53
C GLU A 52 12.01 18.60 0.62
N THR A 53 12.51 18.58 -0.61
CA THR A 53 12.27 17.47 -1.55
C THR A 53 12.80 16.14 -1.01
N ARG A 54 14.00 16.14 -0.41
CA ARG A 54 14.57 14.94 0.22
C ARG A 54 13.68 14.45 1.35
N ALA A 55 13.26 15.35 2.24
CA ALA A 55 12.38 15.00 3.36
C ALA A 55 11.04 14.41 2.89
N ALA A 56 10.45 15.00 1.85
CA ALA A 56 9.20 14.49 1.26
C ALA A 56 9.37 13.09 0.65
N LEU A 57 10.48 12.83 -0.05
CA LEU A 57 10.78 11.50 -0.60
C LEU A 57 11.04 10.44 0.49
N GLU A 58 11.72 10.81 1.57
CA GLU A 58 11.90 9.93 2.73
C GLU A 58 10.57 9.61 3.42
N GLU A 59 9.66 10.59 3.53
CA GLU A 59 8.32 10.35 4.05
C GLU A 59 7.49 9.47 3.12
N LEU A 60 7.58 9.67 1.80
CA LEU A 60 6.93 8.81 0.83
C LEU A 60 7.42 7.36 0.96
N ALA A 61 8.72 7.14 1.20
CA ALA A 61 9.25 5.82 1.47
C ALA A 61 8.65 5.19 2.74
N ARG A 62 8.49 5.97 3.82
CA ARG A 62 7.82 5.51 5.05
C ARG A 62 6.35 5.16 4.84
N VAL A 63 5.60 6.01 4.15
CA VAL A 63 4.18 5.76 3.82
C VAL A 63 4.04 4.52 2.94
N ALA A 64 4.97 4.30 2.02
CA ALA A 64 5.00 3.09 1.21
C ALA A 64 5.22 1.81 2.05
N ASP A 65 6.10 1.84 3.05
CA ASP A 65 6.30 0.71 3.98
C ASP A 65 5.02 0.41 4.78
N ILE A 66 4.32 1.45 5.26
CA ILE A 66 3.03 1.32 5.95
C ILE A 66 1.99 0.71 5.01
N GLY A 67 1.90 1.20 3.77
CA GLY A 67 0.99 0.67 2.76
C GLY A 67 1.23 -0.80 2.45
N ALA A 68 2.50 -1.22 2.33
CA ALA A 68 2.87 -2.61 2.15
C ALA A 68 2.46 -3.48 3.35
N GLY A 69 2.67 -2.99 4.58
CA GLY A 69 2.24 -3.68 5.81
C GLY A 69 0.72 -3.82 5.90
N GLY A 70 -0.03 -2.76 5.60
CA GLY A 70 -1.49 -2.78 5.59
C GLY A 70 -2.07 -3.71 4.52
N ALA A 71 -1.49 -3.71 3.32
CA ALA A 71 -1.89 -4.63 2.25
C ALA A 71 -1.63 -6.10 2.63
N GLY A 72 -0.54 -6.39 3.34
CA GLY A 72 -0.27 -7.71 3.91
C GLY A 72 -1.33 -8.15 4.92
N ALA A 73 -1.63 -7.29 5.90
CA ALA A 73 -2.64 -7.59 6.93
C ALA A 73 -4.04 -7.86 6.34
N LEU A 74 -4.43 -7.09 5.31
CA LEU A 74 -5.69 -7.33 4.60
C LEU A 74 -5.69 -8.65 3.82
N GLY A 75 -4.55 -9.01 3.21
CA GLY A 75 -4.39 -10.30 2.53
C GLY A 75 -4.52 -11.50 3.48
N ASP A 76 -3.95 -11.40 4.68
CA ASP A 76 -4.08 -12.44 5.72
C ASP A 76 -5.55 -12.58 6.18
N GLN A 77 -6.24 -11.44 6.39
CA GLN A 77 -7.65 -11.42 6.75
C GLN A 77 -8.53 -12.03 5.65
N ASP A 78 -8.24 -11.74 4.38
CA ASP A 78 -8.98 -12.29 3.23
C ASP A 78 -8.81 -13.81 3.15
N GLN A 79 -7.59 -14.32 3.35
CA GLN A 79 -7.36 -15.76 3.43
C GLN A 79 -8.09 -16.43 4.61
N GLU A 80 -8.02 -15.84 5.79
CA GLU A 80 -8.73 -16.36 6.97
C GLU A 80 -10.25 -16.40 6.74
N SER A 81 -10.81 -15.32 6.19
CA SER A 81 -12.24 -15.20 5.87
C SER A 81 -12.66 -16.22 4.81
N GLY A 82 -11.86 -16.37 3.75
CA GLY A 82 -12.07 -17.35 2.68
C GLY A 82 -12.05 -18.80 3.18
N ARG A 83 -11.12 -19.15 4.09
CA ARG A 83 -11.07 -20.46 4.74
C ARG A 83 -12.33 -20.71 5.57
N ARG A 84 -12.71 -19.78 6.45
CA ARG A 84 -13.94 -19.89 7.26
C ARG A 84 -15.20 -20.05 6.42
N PHE A 85 -15.31 -19.32 5.31
CA PHE A 85 -16.44 -19.45 4.39
C PHE A 85 -16.47 -20.83 3.70
N SER A 86 -15.30 -21.34 3.32
CA SER A 86 -15.16 -22.65 2.64
C SER A 86 -15.36 -23.84 3.57
N GLU A 87 -15.03 -23.72 4.86
CA GLU A 87 -15.07 -24.81 5.86
C GLU A 87 -16.46 -25.07 6.47
N GLY A 88 -17.50 -24.29 6.13
CA GLY A 88 -18.87 -24.64 6.47
C GLY A 88 -19.68 -23.51 7.11
N GLY A 89 -20.07 -22.54 6.29
CA GLY A 89 -21.00 -21.51 6.72
C GLY A 89 -21.51 -20.66 5.56
N GLY A 90 -21.96 -21.30 4.47
CA GLY A 90 -22.92 -20.61 3.61
C GLY A 90 -24.02 -20.06 4.52
N TYR A 91 -24.40 -18.79 4.36
CA TYR A 91 -25.60 -18.26 5.02
C TYR A 91 -26.77 -19.12 4.54
N ALA A 92 -27.08 -20.19 5.28
CA ALA A 92 -28.35 -20.84 5.23
C ALA A 92 -29.27 -19.89 6.01
N PRO A 93 -30.14 -19.09 5.36
CA PRO A 93 -31.16 -18.40 6.12
C PRO A 93 -31.84 -19.46 6.97
N SER A 94 -31.94 -19.24 8.28
CA SER A 94 -32.71 -20.09 9.17
C SER A 94 -34.20 -19.91 8.88
N VAL A 95 -34.63 -20.23 7.66
CA VAL A 95 -36.04 -20.43 7.36
C VAL A 95 -36.40 -21.76 7.99
N ARG A 96 -36.92 -21.69 9.22
CA ARG A 96 -37.67 -22.81 9.76
C ARG A 96 -38.79 -23.10 8.75
N PRO A 97 -38.97 -24.34 8.28
CA PRO A 97 -40.13 -24.66 7.46
C PRO A 97 -41.37 -24.39 8.32
N VAL A 98 -42.13 -23.37 7.99
CA VAL A 98 -43.47 -23.19 8.53
C VAL A 98 -44.33 -24.23 7.83
N GLU A 99 -44.68 -25.31 8.52
CA GLU A 99 -45.71 -26.22 8.04
C GLU A 99 -47.04 -25.45 7.98
N VAL A 100 -47.41 -24.98 6.80
CA VAL A 100 -48.73 -24.44 6.55
C VAL A 100 -49.70 -25.61 6.46
N ARG A 101 -50.37 -25.92 7.57
CA ARG A 101 -51.50 -26.83 7.58
C ARG A 101 -52.70 -26.10 6.97
N VAL A 102 -53.02 -26.42 5.73
CA VAL A 102 -54.27 -25.99 5.09
C VAL A 102 -55.41 -26.67 5.85
N VAL A 103 -56.30 -25.87 6.43
CA VAL A 103 -57.55 -26.30 7.06
C VAL A 103 -58.66 -26.25 6.03
#